data_AF-A0A352IUQ6-F1
#
_entry.id   AF-A0A352IUQ6-F1
#
_cell.length_a   1.000
_cell.length_b   1.000
_cell.length_c   1.000
_cell.angle_alpha   90.00
_cell.angle_beta   90.00
_cell.angle_gamma   90.00
#
_symmetry.space_group_name_H-M   'P 1'
#
loop_
_entity.id
_entity.type
_entity.pdbx_description
1 polymer ?
#
loop_
_entity_poly.entity_id
_entity_poly.type
_entity_poly.pdbx_seq_one_letter_code
_entity_poly.pdbx_strand_id
1 'polypeptide(L)'
;MKLPVFASMAANEPLGYLDTERTLQGLSEAQIYLIGIPDQHARCYVDDALLNVDDIGQHWVWEPGFFAGEVGLELELPELAQPIRYRVDVSPAPHKSGRDQFNQYLQQIIDFLPQLATGTEPAMHNVSGRSGFVSLWLRY
;
A
#
# COMPACT_ATOMS: atom_id res chain seq x y z
N MET A 1 -0.86 -16.97 15.76
CA MET A 1 0.43 -17.48 15.24
C MET A 1 1.30 -16.30 14.89
N LYS A 2 2.62 -16.35 15.12
CA LYS A 2 3.54 -15.24 14.78
C LYS A 2 4.42 -15.62 13.59
N LEU A 3 4.54 -14.74 12.61
CA LEU A 3 5.38 -14.96 11.43
C LEU A 3 6.52 -13.95 11.39
N PRO A 4 7.79 -14.36 11.23
CA PRO A 4 8.91 -13.44 11.13
C PRO A 4 8.89 -12.71 9.79
N VAL A 5 9.22 -11.42 9.81
CA VAL A 5 9.39 -10.58 8.62
C VAL A 5 10.82 -10.07 8.57
N PHE A 6 11.48 -10.26 7.43
CA PHE A 6 12.86 -9.86 7.18
C PHE A 6 12.91 -8.78 6.08
N ALA A 7 13.90 -7.89 6.15
CA ALA A 7 14.25 -7.05 5.01
C ALA A 7 15.01 -7.90 3.99
N SER A 8 14.69 -7.79 2.70
CA SER A 8 15.47 -8.45 1.64
C SER A 8 16.96 -8.06 1.69
N MET A 9 17.26 -6.81 2.09
CA MET A 9 18.64 -6.31 2.21
C MET A 9 19.38 -6.76 3.49
N ALA A 10 18.67 -7.27 4.49
CA ALA A 10 19.22 -7.65 5.79
C ALA A 10 18.56 -8.92 6.32
N ALA A 11 18.64 -10.00 5.55
CA ALA A 11 17.93 -11.26 5.82
C ALA A 11 18.38 -12.02 7.09
N ASN A 12 19.39 -11.54 7.82
CA ASN A 12 19.94 -12.25 8.98
C ASN A 12 19.19 -11.97 10.29
N GLU A 13 18.46 -10.85 10.40
CA GLU A 13 17.67 -10.54 11.59
C GLU A 13 16.24 -10.14 11.20
N PRO A 14 15.21 -10.65 11.89
CA PRO A 14 13.83 -10.26 11.62
C PRO A 14 13.62 -8.80 12.05
N LEU A 15 13.05 -7.99 11.16
CA LEU A 15 12.58 -6.64 11.47
C LEU A 15 11.47 -6.66 12.52
N GLY A 16 10.69 -7.74 12.53
CA GLY A 16 9.67 -7.99 13.53
C GLY A 16 8.84 -9.22 13.20
N TYR A 17 7.66 -9.29 13.80
CA TYR A 17 6.76 -10.43 13.67
C TYR A 17 5.35 -9.94 13.36
N LEU A 18 4.70 -10.59 12.39
CA LEU A 18 3.26 -10.47 12.19
C LEU A 18 2.55 -11.13 13.38
N ASP A 19 1.70 -10.37 14.06
CA ASP A 19 0.94 -10.80 15.23
C ASP A 19 -0.53 -10.41 15.04
N THR A 20 -1.46 -11.23 15.53
CA THR A 20 -2.90 -10.96 15.41
C THR A 20 -3.36 -9.84 16.34
N GLU A 21 -2.62 -9.63 17.43
CA GLU A 21 -2.96 -8.66 18.48
C GLU A 21 -2.23 -7.33 18.31
N ARG A 22 -1.20 -7.27 17.45
CA ARG A 22 -0.34 -6.10 17.31
C ARG A 22 -0.02 -5.81 15.85
N THR A 23 -0.12 -4.54 15.50
CA THR A 23 0.34 -4.03 14.22
C THR A 23 1.86 -4.00 14.17
N LEU A 24 2.46 -4.62 13.16
CA LEU A 24 3.89 -4.52 12.89
C LEU A 24 4.20 -3.13 12.32
N GLN A 25 5.15 -2.42 12.91
CA GLN A 25 5.57 -1.07 12.50
C GLN A 25 7.01 -1.09 11.98
N GLY A 26 7.43 0.00 11.34
CA GLY A 26 8.81 0.19 10.86
C GLY A 26 9.05 -0.34 9.44
N LEU A 27 7.99 -0.74 8.74
CA LEU A 27 8.06 -1.02 7.32
C LEU A 27 7.87 0.27 6.54
N SER A 28 8.49 0.34 5.38
CA SER A 28 8.44 1.47 4.46
C SER A 28 8.18 1.02 3.03
N GLU A 29 7.56 1.91 2.25
CA GLU A 29 7.34 1.73 0.80
C GLU A 29 8.67 1.53 0.05
N ALA A 30 8.59 0.94 -1.15
CA ALA A 30 9.73 0.73 -2.06
C ALA A 30 10.87 -0.13 -1.46
N GLN A 31 10.54 -0.99 -0.52
CA GLN A 31 11.42 -2.02 0.02
C GLN A 31 10.77 -3.39 -0.13
N ILE A 32 11.61 -4.40 -0.35
CA ILE A 32 11.17 -5.79 -0.45
C ILE A 32 11.33 -6.44 0.92
N TYR A 33 10.24 -7.02 1.42
CA TYR A 33 10.19 -7.80 2.65
C TYR A 33 9.97 -9.28 2.34
N LEU A 34 10.54 -10.11 3.20
CA LEU A 34 10.43 -11.56 3.16
C LEU A 34 9.66 -12.02 4.39
N ILE A 35 8.52 -12.66 4.19
CA ILE A 35 7.68 -13.19 5.28
C ILE A 35 7.90 -14.70 5.33
N GLY A 36 8.27 -15.23 6.50
CA GLY A 36 8.54 -16.66 6.66
C GLY A 36 7.29 -17.51 6.45
N ILE A 37 7.42 -18.58 5.66
CA ILE A 37 6.35 -19.53 5.38
C ILE A 37 6.27 -20.57 6.51
N PRO A 38 5.15 -20.64 7.27
CA PRO A 38 5.00 -21.61 8.36
C PRO A 38 4.70 -23.03 7.87
N ASP A 39 4.05 -23.16 6.70
CA ASP A 39 3.64 -24.43 6.09
C ASP A 39 3.67 -24.29 4.55
N GLN A 40 4.14 -25.31 3.83
CA GLN A 40 4.32 -25.25 2.37
C GLN A 40 3.01 -25.12 1.58
N HIS A 41 1.87 -25.44 2.19
CA HIS A 41 0.55 -25.30 1.60
C HIS A 41 -0.17 -24.03 2.07
N ALA A 42 0.46 -23.23 2.93
CA ALA A 42 -0.08 -21.94 3.34
C ALA A 42 -0.09 -20.95 2.18
N ARG A 43 -1.06 -20.04 2.19
CA ARG A 43 -1.14 -18.91 1.26
C ARG A 43 -1.23 -17.62 2.06
N CYS A 44 -0.47 -16.62 1.64
CA CYS A 44 -0.50 -15.30 2.25
C CYS A 44 -0.96 -14.28 1.24
N TYR A 45 -1.95 -13.48 1.61
CA TYR A 45 -2.51 -12.41 0.81
C TYR A 45 -2.25 -11.07 1.49
N VAL A 46 -2.03 -10.04 0.69
CA VAL A 46 -1.94 -8.65 1.13
C VAL A 46 -2.97 -7.86 0.35
N ASP A 47 -3.91 -7.21 1.03
CA ASP A 47 -5.03 -6.49 0.39
C ASP A 47 -5.67 -7.30 -0.77
N ASP A 48 -6.05 -8.55 -0.48
CA ASP A 48 -6.63 -9.52 -1.43
C ASP A 48 -5.69 -10.02 -2.56
N ALA A 49 -4.43 -9.59 -2.60
CA ALA A 49 -3.43 -10.05 -3.57
C ALA A 49 -2.56 -11.17 -3.00
N LEU A 50 -2.52 -12.32 -3.69
CA LEU A 50 -1.68 -13.46 -3.31
C LEU A 50 -0.19 -13.10 -3.46
N LEU A 51 0.60 -13.34 -2.41
CA LEU A 51 2.04 -13.12 -2.44
C LEU A 51 2.76 -14.23 -3.22
N ASN A 52 3.78 -13.82 -3.97
CA ASN A 52 4.69 -14.74 -4.63
C ASN A 52 5.64 -15.36 -3.60
N VAL A 53 6.06 -16.58 -3.86
CA VAL A 53 7.08 -17.27 -3.07
C VAL A 53 8.44 -17.02 -3.70
N ASP A 54 9.49 -16.94 -2.89
CA ASP A 54 10.88 -16.85 -3.34
C ASP A 54 11.34 -18.12 -4.08
N ASP A 55 12.48 -18.03 -4.78
CA ASP A 55 13.02 -19.16 -5.56
C ASP A 55 13.35 -20.40 -4.71
N ILE A 56 13.53 -20.21 -3.40
CA ILE A 56 13.91 -21.26 -2.44
C ILE A 56 12.66 -21.92 -1.82
N GLY A 57 11.47 -21.31 -1.94
CA GLY A 57 10.24 -21.85 -1.37
C GLY A 57 10.07 -21.60 0.13
N GLN A 58 10.83 -20.67 0.71
CA GLN A 58 10.88 -20.43 2.17
C GLN A 58 10.21 -19.14 2.61
N HIS A 59 10.09 -18.16 1.70
CA HIS A 59 9.57 -16.84 2.04
C HIS A 59 8.54 -16.37 1.03
N TRP A 60 7.49 -15.72 1.51
CA TRP A 60 6.68 -14.86 0.66
C TRP A 60 7.39 -13.52 0.45
N VAL A 61 7.46 -13.10 -0.81
CA VAL A 61 8.06 -11.84 -1.22
C VAL A 61 6.95 -10.79 -1.30
N TRP A 62 7.08 -9.75 -0.50
CA TRP A 62 6.14 -8.63 -0.49
C TRP A 62 6.87 -7.30 -0.67
N GLU A 63 6.41 -6.52 -1.63
CA GLU A 63 6.85 -5.15 -1.85
C GLU A 63 5.63 -4.23 -1.65
N PRO A 64 5.57 -3.43 -0.58
CA PRO A 64 4.52 -2.45 -0.42
C PRO A 64 4.63 -1.44 -1.55
N GLY A 65 3.52 -1.23 -2.25
CA GLY A 65 3.43 -0.28 -3.35
C GLY A 65 3.52 1.17 -2.89
N PHE A 66 2.95 2.07 -3.68
CA PHE A 66 2.99 3.51 -3.43
C PHE A 66 1.92 3.99 -2.44
N PHE A 67 1.52 3.17 -1.47
CA PHE A 67 0.56 3.56 -0.43
C PHE A 67 1.16 3.38 0.97
N ALA A 68 1.06 4.44 1.77
CA ALA A 68 1.50 4.46 3.16
C ALA A 68 0.27 4.45 4.07
N GLY A 69 0.24 3.53 5.02
CA GLY A 69 -0.85 3.32 5.96
C GLY A 69 -0.93 1.89 6.49
N GLU A 70 -2.06 1.57 7.14
CA GLU A 70 -2.35 0.22 7.61
C GLU A 70 -2.70 -0.69 6.43
N VAL A 71 -1.99 -1.80 6.33
CA VAL A 71 -2.15 -2.86 5.32
C VAL A 71 -2.61 -4.13 6.01
N GLY A 72 -3.62 -4.78 5.43
CA GLY A 72 -4.15 -6.05 5.92
C GLY A 72 -3.44 -7.22 5.27
N LEU A 73 -2.99 -8.19 6.07
CA LEU A 73 -2.53 -9.48 5.55
C LEU A 73 -3.43 -10.60 6.02
N GLU A 74 -3.71 -11.54 5.13
CA GLU A 74 -4.50 -12.72 5.42
C GLU A 74 -3.66 -13.97 5.15
N LEU A 75 -3.58 -14.85 6.16
CA LEU A 75 -2.92 -16.14 6.06
C LEU A 75 -3.98 -17.24 6.01
N GLU A 76 -4.07 -17.89 4.87
CA GLU A 76 -4.87 -19.10 4.68
C GLU A 76 -4.00 -20.32 4.97
N LEU A 77 -4.44 -21.14 5.94
CA LEU A 77 -3.84 -22.44 6.25
C LEU A 77 -4.86 -23.52 5.87
N PRO A 78 -4.44 -24.63 5.24
CA PRO A 78 -5.36 -25.69 4.83
C PRO A 78 -6.10 -26.36 6.00
N GLU A 79 -5.52 -26.31 7.20
CA GLU A 79 -6.12 -26.87 8.41
C GLU A 79 -7.20 -25.96 9.05
N LEU A 80 -7.22 -24.68 8.70
CA LEU A 80 -8.11 -23.68 9.29
C LEU A 80 -9.20 -23.27 8.32
N ALA A 81 -10.45 -23.30 8.78
CA ALA A 81 -11.60 -22.88 7.98
C ALA A 81 -11.68 -21.36 7.76
N GLN A 82 -10.95 -20.55 8.54
CA GLN A 82 -10.92 -19.09 8.43
C GLN A 82 -9.47 -18.59 8.36
N PRO A 83 -9.18 -17.58 7.53
CA PRO A 83 -7.84 -17.00 7.45
C PRO A 83 -7.46 -16.27 8.74
N ILE A 84 -6.16 -16.31 9.07
CA ILE A 84 -5.59 -15.53 10.16
C ILE A 84 -5.26 -14.14 9.63
N ARG A 85 -5.78 -13.10 10.28
CA ARG A 85 -5.59 -11.71 9.87
C ARG A 85 -4.48 -11.03 10.66
N TYR A 86 -3.60 -10.34 9.96
CA TYR A 86 -2.52 -9.54 10.49
C TYR A 86 -2.64 -8.10 10.02
N ARG A 87 -2.04 -7.18 10.77
CA ARG A 87 -1.98 -5.77 10.43
C ARG A 87 -0.55 -5.28 10.42
N VAL A 88 -0.24 -4.46 9.45
CA VAL A 88 1.07 -3.88 9.25
C VAL A 88 0.92 -2.40 8.96
N ASP A 89 1.77 -1.55 9.53
CA ASP A 89 1.81 -0.13 9.23
C ASP A 89 3.01 0.17 8.34
N VAL A 90 2.73 0.63 7.12
CA VAL A 90 3.73 0.99 6.12
C VAL A 90 3.90 2.50 6.10
N SER A 91 5.08 2.96 6.48
CA SER A 91 5.47 4.37 6.40
C SER A 91 5.81 4.77 4.96
N PRO A 92 5.56 6.03 4.56
CA PRO A 92 5.94 6.50 3.23
C PRO A 92 7.45 6.43 3.03
N ALA A 93 7.89 6.12 1.82
CA ALA A 93 9.32 6.12 1.53
C ALA A 93 9.91 7.52 1.76
N PRO A 94 11.16 7.65 2.25
CA PRO A 94 11.77 8.95 2.57
C PRO A 94 11.85 9.93 1.38
N HIS A 95 11.81 9.40 0.15
CA HIS A 95 11.84 10.17 -1.09
C HIS A 95 10.46 10.53 -1.62
N LYS A 96 9.39 9.96 -1.05
CA LYS A 96 8.01 10.33 -1.35
C LYS A 96 7.73 11.62 -0.59
N SER A 97 7.82 12.69 -1.33
CA SER A 97 7.67 14.05 -0.84
C SER A 97 6.38 14.20 -0.04
N GLY A 98 6.54 14.41 1.26
CA GLY A 98 5.42 14.60 2.17
C GLY A 98 4.57 15.82 1.81
N ARG A 99 3.45 15.95 2.53
CA ARG A 99 2.50 17.08 2.54
C ARG A 99 3.12 18.46 2.30
N ASP A 100 4.35 18.69 2.76
CA ASP A 100 5.10 19.94 2.60
C ASP A 100 5.53 20.23 1.16
N GLN A 101 5.93 19.24 0.36
CA GLN A 101 6.27 19.47 -1.05
C GLN A 101 5.01 19.65 -1.91
N PHE A 102 3.92 18.95 -1.57
CA PHE A 102 2.61 19.22 -2.16
C PHE A 102 2.11 20.64 -1.84
N ASN A 103 2.30 21.12 -0.60
CA ASN A 103 2.02 22.50 -0.22
C ASN A 103 2.92 23.50 -0.96
N GLN A 104 4.21 23.20 -1.14
CA GLN A 104 5.10 24.03 -1.95
C GLN A 104 4.65 24.10 -3.41
N TYR A 105 4.19 22.99 -4.01
CA TYR A 105 3.61 23.00 -5.35
C TYR A 105 2.32 23.81 -5.42
N LEU A 106 1.42 23.67 -4.43
CA LEU A 106 0.23 24.51 -4.32
C LEU A 106 0.57 25.99 -4.23
N GLN A 107 1.59 26.33 -3.44
CA GLN A 107 2.03 27.71 -3.25
C GLN A 107 2.65 28.28 -4.54
N GLN A 108 3.45 27.49 -5.26
CA GLN A 108 3.97 27.85 -6.58
C GLN A 108 2.85 28.03 -7.63
N ILE A 109 1.79 27.22 -7.59
CA ILE A 109 0.63 27.37 -8.47
C ILE A 109 -0.16 28.64 -8.13
N ILE A 110 -0.38 28.93 -6.84
CA ILE A 110 -1.04 30.15 -6.36
C ILE A 110 -0.26 31.39 -6.82
N ASP A 111 1.08 31.36 -6.71
CA ASP A 111 1.95 32.46 -7.09
C ASP A 111 2.01 32.66 -8.62
N PHE A 112 1.86 31.59 -9.41
CA PHE A 112 1.89 31.66 -10.87
C PHE A 112 0.53 32.04 -11.48
N LEU A 113 -0.57 31.45 -11.00
CA LEU A 113 -1.94 31.66 -11.49
C LEU A 113 -2.96 31.41 -10.35
N PRO A 114 -3.32 32.45 -9.58
CA PRO A 114 -4.22 32.31 -8.42
C PRO A 114 -5.63 31.77 -8.76
N GLN A 115 -6.02 31.82 -10.04
CA GLN A 115 -7.31 31.34 -10.55
C GLN A 115 -7.44 29.81 -10.58
N LEU A 116 -6.31 29.07 -10.51
CA LEU A 116 -6.28 27.60 -10.46
C LEU A 116 -6.49 27.04 -9.04
N ALA A 117 -6.29 27.87 -8.01
CA ALA A 117 -6.44 27.47 -6.60
C ALA A 117 -7.90 27.43 -6.14
N THR A 118 -8.75 28.26 -6.73
CA THR A 118 -10.19 28.13 -6.67
C THR A 118 -10.61 27.13 -7.74
N GLY A 119 -10.73 25.84 -7.37
CA GLY A 119 -11.18 24.81 -8.29
C GLY A 119 -12.39 25.30 -9.10
N THR A 120 -12.21 25.48 -10.40
CA THR A 120 -13.32 25.83 -11.29
C THR A 120 -14.11 24.55 -11.53
N GLU A 121 -14.94 24.17 -10.57
CA GLU A 121 -16.01 23.21 -10.78
C GLU A 121 -17.05 23.84 -11.72
N PRO A 122 -17.31 23.30 -12.92
CA PRO A 122 -18.52 23.64 -13.65
C PRO A 122 -19.65 22.72 -13.17
N ALA A 123 -19.93 22.74 -11.86
CA ALA A 123 -21.04 21.96 -11.28
C ALA A 123 -22.22 22.85 -10.85
N MET A 124 -22.21 24.15 -11.21
CA MET A 124 -23.33 25.06 -10.95
C MET A 124 -23.62 25.98 -12.15
N HIS A 125 -24.12 25.43 -13.27
CA HIS A 125 -25.09 26.18 -14.07
C HIS A 125 -26.03 25.28 -14.89
N ASN A 126 -27.29 25.69 -14.89
CA ASN A 126 -28.47 25.05 -15.44
C ASN A 126 -28.39 24.68 -16.94
N VAL A 127 -29.07 23.59 -17.28
CA VAL A 127 -29.96 23.41 -18.45
C VAL A 127 -29.39 23.78 -19.84
N SER A 128 -29.17 22.73 -20.65
CA SER A 128 -29.00 22.75 -22.12
C SER A 128 -27.68 23.31 -22.67
N GLY A 129 -26.76 22.42 -23.00
CA GLY A 129 -25.63 22.71 -23.89
C GLY A 129 -24.77 21.48 -24.12
N ARG A 130 -24.82 20.89 -25.31
CA ARG A 130 -23.95 19.78 -25.72
C ARG A 130 -22.48 20.24 -25.65
N SER A 131 -21.70 19.65 -24.75
CA SER A 131 -20.24 19.71 -24.81
C SER A 131 -19.70 18.35 -25.26
N GLY A 132 -18.99 18.35 -26.38
CA GLY A 132 -18.45 17.17 -27.06
C GLY A 132 -17.12 16.68 -26.50
N PHE A 133 -16.97 16.62 -25.17
CA PHE A 133 -15.79 16.03 -24.54
C PHE A 133 -16.20 14.86 -23.67
N VAL A 134 -15.98 13.66 -24.23
CA VAL A 134 -16.10 12.39 -23.51
C VAL A 134 -14.84 12.23 -22.67
N SER A 135 -14.92 12.58 -21.39
CA SER A 135 -13.94 12.14 -20.41
C SER A 135 -14.19 10.65 -20.13
N LEU A 136 -13.36 9.78 -20.68
CA LEU A 136 -13.38 8.34 -20.42
C LEU A 136 -12.91 8.11 -18.97
N TRP A 137 -13.83 7.86 -18.05
CA TRP A 137 -13.50 7.35 -16.73
C TRP A 137 -13.46 5.82 -16.79
N LEU A 138 -12.25 5.25 -16.81
CA LEU A 138 -12.05 3.83 -16.55
C LEU A 138 -12.31 3.58 -15.06
N ARG A 139 -13.44 2.94 -14.78
CA ARG A 139 -13.64 2.18 -13.54
C ARG A 139 -13.05 0.78 -13.76
N TYR A 140 -12.24 0.34 -12.82
CA TYR A 140 -12.19 -1.07 -12.45
C TYR A 140 -12.64 -1.16 -10.99
#